data_AF-A0A6L5YB14-F1
#
_entry.id   AF-A0A6L5YB14-F1
#
_cell.length_a   1.000
_cell.length_b   1.000
_cell.length_c   1.000
_cell.angle_alpha   90.00
_cell.angle_beta   90.00
_cell.angle_gamma   90.00
#
_symmetry.space_group_name_H-M   'P 1'
#
loop_
_entity.id
_entity.type
_entity.pdbx_description
1 polymer ?
#
loop_
_entity_poly.entity_id
_entity_poly.type
_entity_poly.pdbx_seq_one_letter_code
_entity_poly.pdbx_strand_id
1 'polypeptide(L)'
;MFLKNWIEKYIPVSSAPAKNPHEEILKLRAALRDCPTVVVGAGAGLSAAAGFDYSGERFRKYFGDFAARCGFSDMYSGGFYRYETLEEQWAFWSRFIYVNRYMDAPRPTYRRLRALLREKDYFVVTTNVDHCFQKARFDKERLFYTQGDYGLWQCSTPCHKLTYDNRETVRRMVLAQGFAIDADGRLEPPSHEKPKMRVPSKLIPLCPKCGKPMTMNLRSDDTFVEDEGWRAASRRYEEFLKKHETGKVLYLELGVGSNTPGIIKYPFQIRAFQNSDAVYALVNAQPQGVPEEIRARSIVVTADIGAALDALRGA
;
A
#
# COMPACT_ATOMS: atom_id res chain seq x y z
N MET A 1 -6.50 8.66 21.86
CA MET A 1 -5.74 8.31 23.08
C MET A 1 -6.20 7.00 23.72
N PHE A 2 -7.49 6.65 23.67
CA PHE A 2 -8.02 5.36 24.17
C PHE A 2 -7.55 4.10 23.42
N LEU A 3 -7.27 4.16 22.11
CA LEU A 3 -6.84 2.99 21.34
C LEU A 3 -5.39 2.52 21.60
N LYS A 4 -4.46 3.46 21.84
CA LYS A 4 -3.04 3.13 22.09
C LYS A 4 -2.84 2.44 23.43
N ASN A 5 -3.52 2.93 24.48
CA ASN A 5 -3.40 2.40 25.83
C ASN A 5 -4.09 1.04 26.04
N TRP A 6 -4.98 0.60 25.15
CA TRP A 6 -5.66 -0.69 25.29
C TRP A 6 -4.80 -1.86 24.77
N ILE A 7 -4.09 -1.65 23.67
CA ILE A 7 -3.32 -2.70 22.98
C ILE A 7 -2.05 -3.05 23.75
N GLU A 8 -1.32 -2.05 24.25
CA GLU A 8 -0.10 -2.29 25.05
C GLU A 8 -0.41 -2.89 26.44
N LYS A 9 -1.63 -2.68 26.95
CA LYS A 9 -2.01 -3.08 28.32
C LYS A 9 -2.72 -4.44 28.40
N TYR A 10 -3.36 -4.90 27.32
CA TYR A 10 -4.19 -6.12 27.35
C TYR A 10 -3.84 -7.16 26.28
N ILE A 11 -2.90 -6.90 25.37
CA ILE A 11 -2.49 -7.86 24.35
C ILE A 11 -0.98 -8.07 24.46
N PRO A 12 -0.51 -9.04 25.28
CA PRO A 12 0.87 -9.46 25.22
C PRO A 12 1.11 -10.12 23.85
N VAL A 13 1.90 -9.46 23.00
CA VAL A 13 2.39 -10.04 21.75
C VAL A 13 3.43 -11.09 22.11
N SER A 14 3.00 -12.35 22.22
CA SER A 14 3.93 -13.45 22.42
C SER A 14 4.68 -13.74 21.13
N SER A 15 6.01 -13.83 21.18
CA SER A 15 6.81 -14.44 20.13
C SER A 15 6.60 -15.94 20.18
N ALA A 16 5.55 -16.43 19.50
CA ALA A 16 5.40 -17.85 19.24
C ALA A 16 6.59 -18.36 18.41
N PRO A 17 7.11 -19.57 18.66
CA PRO A 17 8.15 -20.17 17.83
C PRO A 17 7.68 -20.21 16.37
N ALA A 18 8.61 -19.97 15.44
CA ALA A 18 8.31 -20.01 14.00
C ALA A 18 7.76 -21.39 13.63
N LYS A 19 6.44 -21.45 13.40
CA LYS A 19 5.77 -22.67 12.93
C LYS A 19 6.23 -23.00 11.52
N ASN A 20 6.14 -24.28 11.15
CA ASN A 20 6.43 -24.75 9.80
C ASN A 20 5.58 -23.96 8.78
N PRO A 21 6.19 -23.15 7.88
CA PRO A 21 5.43 -22.32 6.94
C PRO A 21 4.49 -23.13 6.05
N HIS A 22 4.84 -24.38 5.72
CA HIS A 22 4.00 -25.26 4.92
C HIS A 22 2.68 -25.60 5.63
N GLU A 23 2.73 -25.94 6.92
CA GLU A 23 1.53 -26.26 7.70
C GLU A 23 0.60 -25.04 7.85
N GLU A 24 1.17 -23.85 8.07
CA GLU A 24 0.38 -22.62 8.18
C GLU A 24 -0.23 -22.22 6.83
N ILE A 25 0.44 -22.49 5.71
CA ILE A 25 -0.14 -22.36 4.36
C ILE A 25 -1.32 -23.34 4.16
N LEU A 26 -1.22 -24.59 4.63
CA LEU A 26 -2.34 -25.54 4.56
C LEU A 26 -3.53 -25.08 5.40
N LYS A 27 -3.29 -24.52 6.59
CA LYS A 27 -4.35 -23.91 7.42
C LYS A 27 -4.97 -22.70 6.73
N LEU A 28 -4.17 -21.85 6.10
CA LEU A 28 -4.66 -20.71 5.34
C LEU A 28 -5.51 -21.14 4.14
N ARG A 29 -5.11 -22.21 3.44
CA ARG A 29 -5.93 -22.82 2.39
C ARG A 29 -7.28 -23.28 2.91
N ALA A 30 -7.30 -24.01 4.03
CA ALA A 30 -8.54 -24.46 4.66
C ALA A 30 -9.43 -23.27 5.09
N ALA A 31 -8.86 -22.24 5.73
CA ALA A 31 -9.58 -21.05 6.12
C ALA A 31 -10.16 -20.29 4.91
N LEU A 32 -9.40 -20.16 3.83
CA LEU A 32 -9.87 -19.59 2.58
C LEU A 32 -11.04 -20.38 2.01
N ARG A 33 -11.03 -21.71 2.04
CA ARG A 33 -12.16 -22.55 1.62
C ARG A 33 -13.37 -22.34 2.53
N ASP A 34 -13.18 -22.43 3.84
CA ASP A 34 -14.26 -22.52 4.84
C ASP A 34 -14.90 -21.18 5.20
N CYS A 35 -14.22 -20.06 4.95
CA CYS A 35 -14.76 -18.72 5.12
C CYS A 35 -15.36 -18.21 3.79
N PRO A 36 -16.68 -17.96 3.72
CA PRO A 36 -17.29 -17.34 2.55
C PRO A 36 -16.96 -15.84 2.43
N THR A 37 -16.63 -15.21 3.56
CA THR A 37 -16.32 -13.77 3.63
C THR A 37 -14.84 -13.55 3.94
N VAL A 38 -14.18 -12.63 3.21
CA VAL A 38 -12.77 -12.29 3.42
C VAL A 38 -12.59 -10.77 3.50
N VAL A 39 -12.04 -10.27 4.60
CA VAL A 39 -11.58 -8.88 4.71
C VAL A 39 -10.07 -8.88 4.51
N VAL A 40 -9.59 -8.27 3.43
CA VAL A 40 -8.17 -8.21 3.11
C VAL A 40 -7.60 -6.89 3.59
N GLY A 41 -6.53 -6.98 4.37
CA GLY A 41 -5.76 -5.85 4.86
C GLY A 41 -4.36 -5.88 4.25
N ALA A 42 -4.03 -4.93 3.38
CA ALA A 42 -2.76 -4.96 2.67
C ALA A 42 -1.86 -3.76 3.00
N GLY A 43 -0.60 -4.03 3.33
CA GLY A 43 0.45 -3.03 3.53
C GLY A 43 1.60 -3.16 2.54
N ALA A 44 2.67 -2.39 2.75
CA ALA A 44 3.77 -2.23 1.79
C ALA A 44 4.48 -3.55 1.46
N GLY A 45 4.46 -4.53 2.37
CA GLY A 45 5.03 -5.85 2.13
C GLY A 45 4.37 -6.58 0.95
N LEU A 46 3.08 -6.37 0.68
CA LEU A 46 2.41 -6.95 -0.49
C LEU A 46 2.96 -6.37 -1.80
N SER A 47 3.21 -5.06 -1.85
CA SER A 47 3.80 -4.38 -3.00
C SER A 47 5.26 -4.77 -3.21
N ALA A 48 6.04 -4.87 -2.12
CA ALA A 48 7.40 -5.38 -2.16
C ALA A 48 7.45 -6.81 -2.74
N ALA A 49 6.58 -7.71 -2.28
CA ALA A 49 6.43 -9.06 -2.85
C ALA A 49 5.99 -9.06 -4.33
N ALA A 50 5.39 -7.96 -4.81
CA ALA A 50 5.04 -7.75 -6.21
C ALA A 50 6.20 -7.18 -7.07
N GLY A 51 7.34 -6.85 -6.45
CA GLY A 51 8.53 -6.28 -7.08
C GLY A 51 8.63 -4.75 -6.97
N PHE A 52 7.82 -4.11 -6.12
CA PHE A 52 7.92 -2.68 -5.81
C PHE A 52 8.75 -2.44 -4.56
N ASP A 53 10.01 -2.87 -4.60
CA ASP A 53 10.97 -2.55 -3.56
C ASP A 53 11.34 -1.07 -3.60
N TYR A 54 11.45 -0.45 -2.42
CA TYR A 54 11.80 0.96 -2.26
C TYR A 54 13.31 1.18 -2.10
N SER A 55 14.08 0.11 -1.95
CA SER A 55 15.55 0.15 -1.81
C SER A 55 16.21 -0.75 -2.87
N GLY A 56 17.53 -0.93 -2.77
CA GLY A 56 18.26 -1.87 -3.62
C GLY A 56 18.38 -1.45 -5.08
N GLU A 57 18.31 -2.42 -5.99
CA GLU A 57 18.57 -2.20 -7.43
C GLU A 57 17.54 -1.25 -8.06
N ARG A 58 16.26 -1.42 -7.72
CA ARG A 58 15.18 -0.56 -8.24
C ARG A 58 15.38 0.89 -7.81
N PHE A 59 15.77 1.12 -6.55
CA PHE A 59 16.14 2.44 -6.07
C PHE A 59 17.36 3.01 -6.81
N ARG A 60 18.45 2.24 -6.92
CA ARG A 60 19.67 2.68 -7.62
C ARG A 60 19.41 3.01 -9.09
N LYS A 61 18.62 2.19 -9.80
CA LYS A 61 18.24 2.42 -11.20
C LYS A 61 17.54 3.76 -11.38
N TYR A 62 16.58 4.06 -10.50
CA TYR A 62 15.71 5.22 -10.68
C TYR A 62 16.05 6.43 -9.83
N PHE A 63 17.03 6.38 -8.93
CA PHE A 63 17.36 7.47 -8.00
C PHE A 63 18.85 7.52 -7.60
N GLY A 64 19.74 6.83 -8.33
CA GLY A 64 21.18 6.79 -7.96
C GLY A 64 21.87 8.16 -7.94
N ASP A 65 21.43 9.08 -8.78
CA ASP A 65 21.84 10.50 -8.77
C ASP A 65 21.38 11.24 -7.51
N PHE A 66 20.14 11.04 -7.08
CA PHE A 66 19.64 11.55 -5.81
C PHE A 66 20.33 10.91 -4.61
N ALA A 67 20.57 9.60 -4.63
CA ALA A 67 21.30 8.91 -3.57
C ALA A 67 22.72 9.48 -3.40
N ALA A 68 23.43 9.68 -4.52
CA ALA A 68 24.79 10.23 -4.50
C ALA A 68 24.85 11.67 -3.99
N ARG A 69 23.84 12.50 -4.28
CA ARG A 69 23.80 13.91 -3.87
C ARG A 69 23.23 14.13 -2.46
N CYS A 70 22.17 13.40 -2.12
CA CYS A 70 21.35 13.66 -0.93
C CYS A 70 21.59 12.66 0.21
N GLY A 71 22.31 11.56 -0.05
CA GLY A 71 22.78 10.62 0.98
C GLY A 71 21.74 9.62 1.50
N PHE A 72 20.50 9.62 1.01
CA PHE A 72 19.51 8.61 1.37
C PHE A 72 19.67 7.31 0.55
N SER A 73 19.30 6.18 1.15
CA SER A 73 19.53 4.84 0.61
C SER A 73 18.27 4.12 0.10
N ASP A 74 17.12 4.79 0.17
CA ASP A 74 15.84 4.26 -0.25
C ASP A 74 14.86 5.37 -0.70
N MET A 75 13.85 5.00 -1.47
CA MET A 75 12.83 5.90 -2.02
C MET A 75 11.96 6.54 -0.93
N TYR A 76 11.67 5.82 0.17
CA TYR A 76 10.81 6.33 1.24
C TYR A 76 11.46 7.54 1.91
N SER A 77 12.72 7.40 2.32
CA SER A 77 13.54 8.47 2.90
C SER A 77 13.65 9.68 1.97
N GLY A 78 13.81 9.44 0.65
CA GLY A 78 13.84 10.52 -0.34
C GLY A 78 12.54 11.33 -0.44
N GLY A 79 11.39 10.75 -0.08
CA GLY A 79 10.10 11.44 -0.02
C GLY A 79 9.99 12.45 1.13
N PHE A 80 10.78 12.29 2.19
CA PHE A 80 10.85 13.20 3.35
C PHE A 80 12.06 14.14 3.31
N TYR A 81 12.91 14.02 2.30
CA TYR A 81 14.07 14.88 2.13
C TYR A 81 13.64 16.34 1.84
N ARG A 82 14.33 17.30 2.44
CA ARG A 82 14.11 18.74 2.21
C ARG A 82 14.95 19.23 1.04
N TYR A 83 14.36 19.23 -0.14
CA TYR A 83 14.99 19.75 -1.35
C TYR A 83 15.09 21.29 -1.31
N GLU A 84 16.12 21.85 -1.96
CA GLU A 84 16.36 23.29 -1.98
C GLU A 84 15.31 24.07 -2.79
N THR A 85 14.74 23.42 -3.81
CA THR A 85 13.78 24.05 -4.74
C THR A 85 12.62 23.11 -5.07
N LEU A 86 11.49 23.69 -5.48
CA LEU A 86 10.33 22.92 -5.93
C LEU A 86 10.65 22.13 -7.21
N GLU A 87 11.51 22.66 -8.08
CA GLU A 87 11.99 21.97 -9.28
C GLU A 87 12.68 20.65 -8.95
N GLU A 88 13.49 20.62 -7.89
CA GLU A 88 14.16 19.40 -7.42
C GLU A 88 13.22 18.46 -6.71
N GLN A 89 12.35 19.00 -5.85
CA GLN A 89 11.32 18.21 -5.17
C GLN A 89 10.43 17.48 -6.18
N TRP A 90 9.98 18.18 -7.23
CA TRP A 90 9.13 17.60 -8.27
C TRP A 90 9.88 16.70 -9.25
N ALA A 91 11.19 16.88 -9.42
CA ALA A 91 12.02 15.91 -10.12
C ALA A 91 12.04 14.55 -9.40
N PHE A 92 12.29 14.56 -8.08
CA PHE A 92 12.20 13.35 -7.27
C PHE A 92 10.79 12.74 -7.30
N TRP A 93 9.78 13.53 -6.96
CA TRP A 93 8.41 13.04 -6.84
C TRP A 93 7.83 12.54 -8.16
N SER A 94 8.14 13.17 -9.30
CA SER A 94 7.66 12.67 -10.59
C SER A 94 8.22 11.29 -10.94
N ARG A 95 9.52 11.05 -10.70
CA ARG A 95 10.10 9.70 -10.84
C ARG A 95 9.45 8.73 -9.87
N PHE A 96 9.28 9.15 -8.61
CA PHE A 96 8.71 8.32 -7.55
C PHE A 96 7.28 7.90 -7.90
N ILE A 97 6.44 8.85 -8.32
CA ILE A 97 5.08 8.58 -8.76
C ILE A 97 5.13 7.65 -9.96
N TYR A 98 5.90 7.97 -11.00
CA TYR A 98 5.88 7.18 -12.23
C TYR A 98 6.20 5.71 -11.98
N VAL A 99 7.29 5.42 -11.27
CA VAL A 99 7.74 4.04 -11.05
C VAL A 99 6.85 3.25 -10.10
N ASN A 100 6.20 3.90 -9.12
CA ASN A 100 5.36 3.22 -8.14
C ASN A 100 3.88 3.18 -8.54
N ARG A 101 3.39 4.19 -9.27
CA ARG A 101 1.98 4.35 -9.63
C ARG A 101 1.66 3.86 -11.03
N TYR A 102 2.45 4.27 -12.02
CA TYR A 102 2.08 4.14 -13.44
C TYR A 102 2.72 2.94 -14.13
N MET A 103 3.84 2.42 -13.61
CA MET A 103 4.36 1.12 -14.05
C MET A 103 3.54 -0.04 -13.48
N ASP A 104 3.44 -1.13 -14.24
CA ASP A 104 2.86 -2.37 -13.75
C ASP A 104 3.79 -3.07 -12.77
N ALA A 105 3.20 -3.79 -11.81
CA ALA A 105 3.97 -4.61 -10.87
C ALA A 105 4.68 -5.75 -11.64
N PRO A 106 6.01 -5.94 -11.44
CA PRO A 106 6.77 -6.96 -12.17
C PRO A 106 6.27 -8.40 -11.96
N ARG A 107 5.65 -8.68 -10.81
CA ARG A 107 5.20 -10.03 -10.43
C ARG A 107 3.67 -10.10 -10.36
N PRO A 108 3.04 -11.25 -10.66
CA PRO A 108 1.59 -11.39 -10.72
C PRO A 108 0.90 -11.48 -9.34
N THR A 109 1.54 -11.03 -8.27
CA THR A 109 1.12 -11.17 -6.86
C THR A 109 -0.34 -10.74 -6.65
N TYR A 110 -0.72 -9.55 -7.12
CA TYR A 110 -2.10 -9.06 -7.00
C TYR A 110 -3.10 -9.84 -7.86
N ARG A 111 -2.69 -10.32 -9.04
CA ARG A 111 -3.56 -11.17 -9.90
C ARG A 111 -3.83 -12.52 -9.24
N ARG A 112 -2.83 -13.10 -8.56
CA ARG A 112 -2.98 -14.33 -7.76
C ARG A 112 -3.94 -14.10 -6.59
N LEU A 113 -3.76 -13.03 -5.84
CA LEU A 113 -4.68 -12.66 -4.76
C LEU A 113 -6.12 -12.50 -5.27
N ARG A 114 -6.32 -11.82 -6.40
CA ARG A 114 -7.65 -11.67 -7.01
C ARG A 114 -8.28 -13.01 -7.35
N ALA A 115 -7.50 -13.95 -7.89
CA ALA A 115 -8.00 -15.28 -8.25
C ALA A 115 -8.51 -16.04 -7.02
N LEU A 116 -7.81 -15.95 -5.88
CA LEU A 116 -8.22 -16.58 -4.61
C LEU A 116 -9.53 -16.00 -4.04
N LEU A 117 -9.86 -14.76 -4.38
CA LEU A 117 -11.02 -14.05 -3.85
C LEU A 117 -12.24 -14.08 -4.78
N ARG A 118 -12.11 -14.68 -5.98
CA ARG A 118 -13.12 -14.59 -7.05
C ARG A 118 -14.52 -15.04 -6.62
N GLU A 119 -14.60 -16.06 -5.77
CA GLU A 119 -15.85 -16.67 -5.30
C GLU A 119 -16.18 -16.28 -3.85
N LYS A 120 -15.51 -15.26 -3.32
CA LYS A 120 -15.68 -14.77 -1.95
C LYS A 120 -16.47 -13.48 -1.93
N ASP A 121 -17.25 -13.27 -0.87
CA ASP A 121 -17.68 -11.91 -0.54
C ASP A 121 -16.51 -11.21 0.16
N TYR A 122 -15.85 -10.28 -0.53
CA TYR A 122 -14.62 -9.67 -0.02
C TYR A 122 -14.63 -8.15 -0.06
N PHE A 123 -13.83 -7.57 0.83
CA PHE A 123 -13.48 -6.15 0.80
C PHE A 123 -11.99 -5.99 1.08
N VAL A 124 -11.34 -5.04 0.41
CA VAL A 124 -9.92 -4.73 0.61
C VAL A 124 -9.77 -3.36 1.24
N VAL A 125 -9.10 -3.32 2.39
CA VAL A 125 -8.54 -2.10 2.97
C VAL A 125 -7.03 -2.12 2.80
N THR A 126 -6.44 -1.01 2.38
CA THR A 126 -4.99 -0.93 2.17
C THR A 126 -4.42 0.41 2.60
N THR A 127 -3.19 0.37 3.10
CA THR A 127 -2.36 1.55 3.34
C THR A 127 -1.44 1.87 2.16
N ASN A 128 -1.42 1.02 1.13
CA ASN A 128 -0.66 1.26 -0.09
C ASN A 128 -1.39 2.26 -0.97
N VAL A 129 -0.60 3.03 -1.72
CA VAL A 129 -1.07 4.16 -2.54
C VAL A 129 -0.56 4.04 -3.99
N ASP A 130 -0.12 2.82 -4.37
CA ASP A 130 0.52 2.48 -5.65
C ASP A 130 -0.44 2.02 -6.76
N HIS A 131 -1.73 1.87 -6.41
CA HIS A 131 -2.81 1.48 -7.31
C HIS A 131 -2.67 0.06 -7.91
N CYS A 132 -1.92 -0.84 -7.25
CA CYS A 132 -1.72 -2.21 -7.71
C CYS A 132 -3.01 -3.04 -7.77
N PHE A 133 -3.93 -2.86 -6.81
CA PHE A 133 -5.23 -3.55 -6.84
C PHE A 133 -6.04 -3.20 -8.09
N GLN A 134 -6.10 -1.92 -8.43
CA GLN A 134 -6.82 -1.41 -9.59
C GLN A 134 -6.16 -1.88 -10.90
N LYS A 135 -4.83 -1.86 -10.98
CA LYS A 135 -4.07 -2.43 -12.12
C LYS A 135 -4.32 -3.93 -12.28
N ALA A 136 -4.50 -4.66 -11.18
CA ALA A 136 -4.89 -6.07 -11.18
C ALA A 136 -6.39 -6.33 -11.39
N ARG A 137 -7.19 -5.29 -11.69
CA ARG A 137 -8.62 -5.34 -12.00
C ARG A 137 -9.51 -5.78 -10.84
N PHE A 138 -9.14 -5.45 -9.60
CA PHE A 138 -10.09 -5.49 -8.50
C PHE A 138 -11.22 -4.48 -8.74
N ASP A 139 -12.44 -4.85 -8.35
CA ASP A 139 -13.59 -3.96 -8.36
C ASP A 139 -13.36 -2.76 -7.44
N LYS A 140 -13.48 -1.54 -7.97
CA LYS A 140 -13.25 -0.28 -7.24
C LYS A 140 -14.19 -0.15 -6.04
N GLU A 141 -15.41 -0.67 -6.13
CA GLU A 141 -16.38 -0.57 -5.03
C GLU A 141 -16.00 -1.45 -3.83
N ARG A 142 -15.10 -2.43 -4.03
CA ARG A 142 -14.56 -3.31 -2.98
C ARG A 142 -13.20 -2.86 -2.42
N LEU A 143 -12.76 -1.64 -2.72
CA LEU A 143 -11.46 -1.11 -2.30
C LEU A 143 -11.62 0.12 -1.40
N PHE A 144 -10.77 0.19 -0.37
CA PHE A 144 -10.53 1.40 0.41
C PHE A 144 -9.02 1.61 0.68
N TYR A 145 -8.43 2.57 -0.04
CA TYR A 145 -7.04 3.00 0.12
C TYR A 145 -6.98 4.22 1.04
N THR A 146 -6.71 3.95 2.32
CA THR A 146 -6.92 4.92 3.43
C THR A 146 -5.91 6.07 3.45
N GLN A 147 -4.74 5.84 2.86
CA GLN A 147 -3.58 6.72 2.93
C GLN A 147 -3.41 7.62 1.70
N GLY A 148 -4.33 7.55 0.73
CA GLY A 148 -4.31 8.35 -0.50
C GLY A 148 -3.93 7.56 -1.75
N ASP A 149 -3.40 8.25 -2.75
CA ASP A 149 -3.03 7.68 -4.06
C ASP A 149 -1.89 8.51 -4.67
N TYR A 150 -0.78 7.87 -5.07
CA TYR A 150 0.33 8.54 -5.76
C TYR A 150 -0.08 9.18 -7.10
N GLY A 151 -1.18 8.75 -7.70
CA GLY A 151 -1.74 9.31 -8.93
C GLY A 151 -2.57 10.58 -8.71
N LEU A 152 -2.73 11.00 -7.45
CA LEU A 152 -3.52 12.17 -7.07
C LEU A 152 -2.67 13.22 -6.35
N TRP A 153 -2.95 14.47 -6.67
CA TRP A 153 -2.45 15.64 -5.95
C TRP A 153 -3.56 16.33 -5.17
N GLN A 154 -3.16 17.11 -4.17
CA GLN A 154 -4.04 17.98 -3.40
C GLN A 154 -3.40 19.34 -3.19
N CYS A 155 -4.19 20.35 -2.83
CA CYS A 155 -3.66 21.65 -2.46
C CYS A 155 -2.84 21.54 -1.15
N SER A 156 -1.65 22.15 -1.11
CA SER A 156 -0.76 22.12 0.07
C SER A 156 -1.36 22.78 1.32
N THR A 157 -2.17 23.82 1.15
CA THR A 157 -3.05 24.31 2.22
C THR A 157 -4.47 23.97 1.81
N PRO A 158 -5.06 22.85 2.27
CA PRO A 158 -6.25 22.21 1.68
C PRO A 158 -7.49 23.11 1.69
N CYS A 159 -7.52 24.11 0.80
CA CYS A 159 -8.50 25.20 0.76
C CYS A 159 -9.87 24.73 0.26
N HIS A 160 -9.93 23.54 -0.30
CA HIS A 160 -11.13 22.84 -0.73
C HIS A 160 -10.85 21.33 -0.69
N LYS A 161 -11.91 20.52 -0.66
CA LYS A 161 -11.81 19.05 -0.51
C LYS A 161 -11.87 18.34 -1.88
N LEU A 162 -10.90 18.61 -2.74
CA LEU A 162 -10.75 17.92 -4.03
C LEU A 162 -9.31 17.46 -4.25
N THR A 163 -9.20 16.33 -4.96
CA THR A 163 -7.96 15.79 -5.49
C THR A 163 -7.87 16.00 -7.00
N TYR A 164 -6.68 15.87 -7.56
CA TYR A 164 -6.39 16.15 -8.98
C TYR A 164 -5.53 15.04 -9.57
N ASP A 165 -5.93 14.51 -10.73
CA ASP A 165 -5.10 13.55 -11.48
C ASP A 165 -3.77 14.19 -11.90
N ASN A 166 -2.69 13.42 -11.82
CA ASN A 166 -1.34 13.91 -12.11
C ASN A 166 -0.65 13.25 -13.31
N ARG A 167 -1.31 12.34 -14.02
CA ARG A 167 -0.65 11.40 -14.95
C ARG A 167 0.13 12.12 -16.05
N GLU A 168 -0.53 13.02 -16.76
CA GLU A 168 0.07 13.71 -17.91
C GLU A 168 1.19 14.65 -17.49
N THR A 169 1.03 15.33 -16.35
CA THR A 169 2.06 16.24 -15.83
C THR A 169 3.28 15.45 -15.35
N VAL A 170 3.08 14.36 -14.61
CA VAL A 170 4.17 13.46 -14.17
C VAL A 170 4.91 12.87 -15.37
N ARG A 171 4.18 12.44 -16.41
CA ARG A 171 4.78 11.98 -17.67
C ARG A 171 5.68 13.06 -18.29
N ARG A 172 5.21 14.30 -18.40
CA ARG A 172 6.03 15.41 -18.93
C ARG A 172 7.25 15.69 -18.06
N MET A 173 7.13 15.61 -16.74
CA MET A 173 8.24 15.82 -15.81
C MET A 173 9.35 14.78 -15.96
N VAL A 174 9.02 13.49 -16.06
CA VAL A 174 10.05 12.45 -16.23
C VAL A 174 10.74 12.53 -17.59
N LEU A 175 9.99 12.85 -18.66
CA LEU A 175 10.56 13.08 -19.98
C LEU A 175 11.49 14.31 -19.99
N ALA A 176 11.10 15.41 -19.32
CA ALA A 176 11.93 16.61 -19.21
C ALA A 176 13.23 16.38 -18.43
N GLN A 177 13.28 15.35 -17.58
CA GLN A 177 14.48 14.92 -16.88
C GLN A 177 15.41 14.05 -17.73
N GLY A 178 14.99 13.64 -18.92
CA GLY A 178 15.77 12.81 -19.85
C GLY A 178 15.44 11.31 -19.79
N PHE A 179 14.41 10.89 -19.06
CA PHE A 179 13.94 9.51 -19.11
C PHE A 179 13.19 9.23 -20.41
N ALA A 180 13.22 7.97 -20.85
CA ALA A 180 12.34 7.44 -21.89
C ALA A 180 11.22 6.61 -21.26
N ILE A 181 10.11 6.47 -22.00
CA ILE A 181 9.02 5.55 -21.66
C ILE A 181 8.88 4.56 -22.80
N ASP A 182 9.03 3.27 -22.53
CA ASP A 182 8.93 2.23 -23.55
C ASP A 182 7.47 1.91 -23.93
N ALA A 183 7.28 0.99 -24.89
CA ALA A 183 5.96 0.59 -25.37
C ALA A 183 5.07 -0.05 -24.30
N ASP A 184 5.67 -0.65 -23.26
CA ASP A 184 4.99 -1.26 -22.12
C ASP A 184 4.77 -0.26 -20.97
N GLY A 185 5.14 1.01 -21.17
CA GLY A 185 4.99 2.08 -20.19
C GLY A 185 6.06 2.08 -19.10
N ARG A 186 7.15 1.32 -19.26
CA ARG A 186 8.27 1.31 -18.31
C ARG A 186 9.14 2.54 -18.49
N LEU A 187 9.63 3.06 -17.36
CA LEU A 187 10.54 4.19 -17.35
C LEU A 187 11.96 3.68 -17.55
N GLU A 188 12.71 4.25 -18.49
CA GLU A 188 14.10 3.90 -18.73
C GLU A 188 15.00 5.13 -18.55
N PRO A 189 16.07 5.03 -17.74
CA PRO A 189 17.02 6.12 -17.56
C PRO A 189 17.80 6.40 -18.86
N PRO A 190 18.27 7.65 -19.07
CA PRO A 190 19.09 8.02 -20.21
C PRO A 190 20.37 7.14 -20.29
N SER A 191 20.70 6.67 -21.50
CA SER A 191 21.81 5.73 -21.71
C SER A 191 23.21 6.36 -21.71
N HIS A 192 23.33 7.65 -22.01
CA HIS A 192 24.62 8.32 -22.22
C HIS A 192 24.86 9.53 -21.31
N GLU A 193 23.88 9.92 -20.50
CA GLU A 193 23.95 11.09 -19.63
C GLU A 193 23.27 10.80 -18.29
N LYS A 194 23.56 11.60 -17.26
CA LYS A 194 22.82 11.52 -15.99
C LYS A 194 21.44 12.16 -16.15
N PRO A 195 20.39 11.61 -15.52
CA PRO A 195 19.10 12.29 -15.46
C PRO A 195 19.25 13.68 -14.84
N LYS A 196 18.46 14.64 -15.32
CA LYS A 196 18.38 15.94 -14.67
C LYS A 196 17.62 15.79 -13.35
N MET A 197 18.15 16.37 -12.29
CA MET A 197 17.53 16.36 -10.97
C MET A 197 16.56 17.54 -10.75
N ARG A 198 16.07 18.15 -11.83
CA ARG A 198 15.17 19.31 -11.83
C ARG A 198 14.13 19.20 -12.95
N VAL A 199 12.92 19.65 -12.69
CA VAL A 199 11.87 19.84 -13.71
C VAL A 199 11.78 21.32 -14.11
N PRO A 200 11.31 21.64 -15.33
CA PRO A 200 10.97 23.02 -15.70
C PRO A 200 9.92 23.62 -14.76
N SER A 201 10.10 24.87 -14.30
CA SER A 201 9.21 25.52 -13.33
C SER A 201 7.74 25.58 -13.79
N LYS A 202 7.50 25.70 -15.10
CA LYS A 202 6.15 25.66 -15.68
C LYS A 202 5.39 24.35 -15.49
N LEU A 203 6.08 23.27 -15.11
CA LEU A 203 5.46 21.99 -14.78
C LEU A 203 5.12 21.87 -13.30
N ILE A 204 5.61 22.75 -12.43
CA ILE A 204 5.29 22.71 -10.99
C ILE A 204 3.78 22.91 -10.83
N PRO A 205 3.07 21.94 -10.22
CA PRO A 205 1.63 22.00 -10.11
C PRO A 205 1.20 23.02 -9.05
N LEU A 206 0.27 23.88 -9.44
CA LEU A 206 -0.35 24.88 -8.57
C LEU A 206 -1.84 24.58 -8.41
N CYS A 207 -2.39 24.90 -7.25
CA CYS A 207 -3.81 24.79 -6.96
C CYS A 207 -4.60 25.75 -7.86
N PRO A 208 -5.57 25.27 -8.65
CA PRO A 208 -6.36 26.14 -9.53
C PRO A 208 -7.33 27.05 -8.78
N LYS A 209 -7.48 26.88 -7.45
CA LYS A 209 -8.37 27.70 -6.61
C LYS A 209 -7.64 28.83 -5.89
N CYS A 210 -6.42 28.59 -5.40
CA CYS A 210 -5.71 29.56 -4.55
C CYS A 210 -4.27 29.85 -5.01
N GLY A 211 -3.81 29.24 -6.10
CA GLY A 211 -2.48 29.47 -6.68
C GLY A 211 -1.31 28.87 -5.89
N LYS A 212 -1.54 28.33 -4.68
CA LYS A 212 -0.47 27.71 -3.88
C LYS A 212 0.01 26.40 -4.50
N PRO A 213 1.26 25.95 -4.23
CA PRO A 213 1.75 24.67 -4.72
C PRO A 213 0.83 23.51 -4.35
N MET A 214 0.70 22.54 -5.24
CA MET A 214 0.13 21.24 -4.90
C MET A 214 1.13 20.42 -4.09
N THR A 215 0.62 19.38 -3.43
CA THR A 215 1.40 18.32 -2.79
C THR A 215 0.77 16.95 -3.13
N MET A 216 1.41 15.86 -2.74
CA MET A 216 0.84 14.52 -2.90
C MET A 216 -0.45 14.38 -2.10
N ASN A 217 -1.44 13.65 -2.62
CA ASN A 217 -2.53 13.15 -1.79
C ASN A 217 -2.04 11.95 -0.98
N LEU A 218 -1.34 12.24 0.12
CA LEU A 218 -0.82 11.26 1.07
C LEU A 218 -1.14 11.70 2.50
N ARG A 219 -1.55 10.77 3.34
CA ARG A 219 -1.83 11.08 4.74
C ARG A 219 -0.53 11.17 5.55
N SER A 220 0.03 12.37 5.64
CA SER A 220 1.16 12.71 6.52
C SER A 220 0.75 13.43 7.80
N ASP A 221 -0.36 14.17 7.75
CA ASP A 221 -0.83 15.10 8.80
C ASP A 221 -2.30 15.47 8.57
N ASP A 222 -2.80 16.45 9.33
CA ASP A 222 -4.19 16.91 9.31
C ASP A 222 -4.59 17.67 8.03
N THR A 223 -3.65 17.88 7.10
CA THR A 223 -3.92 18.51 5.80
C THR A 223 -4.38 17.53 4.73
N PHE A 224 -4.38 16.22 5.01
CA PHE A 224 -4.83 15.20 4.06
C PHE A 224 -6.25 15.48 3.54
N VAL A 225 -6.41 15.51 2.22
CA VAL A 225 -7.71 15.74 1.59
C VAL A 225 -8.44 14.42 1.44
N GLU A 226 -9.56 14.32 2.16
CA GLU A 226 -10.56 13.26 2.05
C GLU A 226 -11.69 13.78 1.15
N ASP A 227 -11.60 13.49 -0.14
CA ASP A 227 -12.66 13.85 -1.11
C ASP A 227 -13.89 12.93 -1.00
N GLU A 228 -14.90 13.21 -1.81
CA GLU A 228 -16.15 12.43 -1.80
C GLU A 228 -15.93 10.95 -2.13
N GLY A 229 -15.02 10.64 -3.05
CA GLY A 229 -14.68 9.27 -3.43
C GLY A 229 -14.03 8.50 -2.29
N TRP A 230 -13.12 9.14 -1.57
CA TRP A 230 -12.50 8.58 -0.35
C TRP A 230 -13.55 8.33 0.73
N ARG A 231 -14.43 9.29 0.99
CA ARG A 231 -15.52 9.17 1.97
C ARG A 231 -16.51 8.06 1.61
N ALA A 232 -16.85 7.92 0.32
CA ALA A 232 -17.70 6.84 -0.16
C ALA A 232 -17.05 5.46 0.04
N ALA A 233 -15.76 5.33 -0.24
CA ALA A 233 -15.02 4.10 0.03
C ALA A 233 -14.97 3.74 1.53
N SER A 234 -14.79 4.74 2.41
CA SER A 234 -14.86 4.54 3.87
C SER A 234 -16.21 4.00 4.30
N ARG A 235 -17.31 4.58 3.81
CA ARG A 235 -18.67 4.12 4.13
C ARG A 235 -18.91 2.69 3.67
N ARG A 236 -18.54 2.34 2.43
CA ARG A 236 -18.68 0.96 1.93
C ARG A 236 -17.88 -0.04 2.78
N TYR A 237 -16.68 0.34 3.21
CA TYR A 237 -15.89 -0.51 4.10
C TYR A 237 -16.56 -0.70 5.47
N GLU A 238 -17.03 0.38 6.08
CA GLU A 238 -17.75 0.33 7.36
C GLU A 238 -19.04 -0.50 7.27
N GLU A 239 -19.82 -0.32 6.21
CA GLU A 239 -21.03 -1.10 5.91
C GLU A 239 -20.71 -2.59 5.72
N PHE A 240 -19.64 -2.90 4.98
CA PHE A 240 -19.17 -4.28 4.79
C PHE A 240 -18.79 -4.92 6.13
N LEU A 241 -18.01 -4.22 6.96
CA LEU A 241 -17.64 -4.73 8.27
C LEU A 241 -18.87 -4.96 9.16
N LYS A 242 -19.83 -4.02 9.17
CA LYS A 242 -21.06 -4.13 9.96
C LYS A 242 -21.91 -5.33 9.54
N LYS A 243 -22.04 -5.56 8.23
CA LYS A 243 -22.76 -6.71 7.67
C LYS A 243 -22.14 -8.06 8.09
N HIS A 244 -20.84 -8.08 8.33
CA HIS A 244 -20.05 -9.28 8.63
C HIS A 244 -19.47 -9.25 10.06
N GLU A 245 -20.18 -8.67 11.02
CA GLU A 245 -19.77 -8.66 12.43
C GLU A 245 -19.80 -10.06 13.07
N THR A 246 -20.63 -10.96 12.55
CA THR A 246 -20.79 -12.34 13.03
C THR A 246 -20.56 -13.35 11.91
N GLY A 247 -20.36 -14.62 12.28
CA GLY A 247 -20.19 -15.73 11.34
C GLY A 247 -18.76 -15.87 10.81
N LYS A 248 -18.57 -16.79 9.85
CA LYS A 248 -17.24 -17.17 9.35
C LYS A 248 -16.63 -16.09 8.46
N VAL A 249 -15.75 -15.30 9.04
CA VAL A 249 -15.00 -14.23 8.35
C VAL A 249 -13.51 -14.47 8.49
N LEU A 250 -12.79 -14.43 7.37
CA LEU A 250 -11.34 -14.43 7.36
C LEU A 250 -10.82 -12.99 7.29
N TYR A 251 -10.13 -12.55 8.34
CA TYR A 251 -9.35 -11.31 8.34
C TYR A 251 -7.94 -11.61 7.86
N LEU A 252 -7.68 -11.38 6.57
CA LEU A 252 -6.42 -11.70 5.89
C LEU A 252 -5.50 -10.46 5.84
N GLU A 253 -4.52 -10.41 6.72
CA GLU A 253 -3.47 -9.39 6.75
C GLU A 253 -2.26 -9.80 5.87
N LEU A 254 -1.92 -8.99 4.88
CA LEU A 254 -0.82 -9.21 3.94
C LEU A 254 0.21 -8.08 4.03
N GLY A 255 1.38 -8.37 4.59
CA GLY A 255 2.53 -7.46 4.53
C GLY A 255 2.33 -6.12 5.25
N VAL A 256 1.50 -6.07 6.30
CA VAL A 256 1.31 -4.86 7.11
C VAL A 256 2.44 -4.76 8.14
N GLY A 257 3.15 -3.64 8.09
CA GLY A 257 4.23 -3.31 9.03
C GLY A 257 3.75 -2.51 10.24
N SER A 258 4.72 -1.99 11.01
CA SER A 258 4.48 -1.29 12.28
C SER A 258 4.34 0.23 12.16
N ASN A 259 4.39 0.81 10.95
CA ASN A 259 4.28 2.26 10.77
C ASN A 259 2.87 2.78 11.08
N THR A 260 1.83 2.06 10.65
CA THR A 260 0.42 2.46 10.82
C THR A 260 -0.49 1.28 11.22
N PRO A 261 -0.14 0.54 12.30
CA PRO A 261 -0.84 -0.69 12.68
C PRO A 261 -2.31 -0.44 13.07
N GLY A 262 -2.65 0.79 13.48
CA GLY A 262 -4.02 1.20 13.83
C GLY A 262 -5.02 1.22 12.68
N ILE A 263 -4.56 1.10 11.43
CA ILE A 263 -5.46 1.12 10.26
C ILE A 263 -5.96 -0.29 9.91
N ILE A 264 -5.12 -1.32 10.06
CA ILE A 264 -5.41 -2.68 9.59
C ILE A 264 -5.17 -3.70 10.70
N LYS A 265 -3.93 -3.82 11.17
CA LYS A 265 -3.50 -4.86 12.11
C LYS A 265 -4.37 -4.91 13.35
N TYR A 266 -4.45 -3.80 14.07
CA TYR A 266 -5.20 -3.75 15.33
C TYR A 266 -6.71 -3.88 15.12
N PRO A 267 -7.34 -3.17 14.15
CA PRO A 267 -8.75 -3.40 13.83
C PRO A 267 -9.09 -4.86 13.49
N PHE A 268 -8.24 -5.55 12.71
CA PHE A 268 -8.47 -6.95 12.35
C PHE A 268 -8.38 -7.87 13.57
N GLN A 269 -7.37 -7.67 14.42
CA GLN A 269 -7.22 -8.44 15.66
C GLN A 269 -8.41 -8.22 16.60
N ILE A 270 -8.88 -6.98 16.77
CA ILE A 270 -10.05 -6.65 17.59
C ILE A 270 -11.31 -7.31 17.03
N ARG A 271 -11.52 -7.27 15.71
CA ARG A 271 -12.69 -7.90 15.07
C ARG A 271 -12.65 -9.42 15.22
N ALA A 272 -11.49 -10.04 15.06
CA ALA A 272 -11.32 -11.48 15.29
C ALA A 272 -11.54 -11.86 16.77
N PHE A 273 -11.17 -10.99 17.70
CA PHE A 273 -11.47 -11.17 19.13
C PHE A 273 -12.97 -11.10 19.40
N GLN A 274 -13.67 -10.12 18.83
CA GLN A 274 -15.11 -9.89 19.05
C GLN A 274 -16.03 -10.94 18.39
N ASN A 275 -15.61 -11.54 17.29
CA ASN A 275 -16.36 -12.58 16.59
C ASN A 275 -15.68 -13.95 16.79
N SER A 276 -16.27 -14.84 17.60
CA SER A 276 -15.72 -16.16 17.90
C SER A 276 -15.59 -17.09 16.69
N ASP A 277 -16.35 -16.85 15.63
CA ASP A 277 -16.33 -17.64 14.38
C ASP A 277 -15.32 -17.11 13.35
N ALA A 278 -14.72 -15.94 13.62
CA ALA A 278 -13.72 -15.36 12.74
C ALA A 278 -12.36 -16.06 12.87
N VAL A 279 -11.61 -16.05 11.76
CA VAL A 279 -10.23 -16.48 11.67
C VAL A 279 -9.38 -15.26 11.31
N TYR A 280 -8.25 -15.10 11.99
CA TYR A 280 -7.25 -14.09 11.65
C TYR A 280 -6.07 -14.76 10.95
N ALA A 281 -5.66 -14.28 9.79
CA ALA A 281 -4.50 -14.79 9.09
C ALA A 281 -3.52 -13.65 8.81
N LEU A 282 -2.27 -13.84 9.21
CA LEU A 282 -1.17 -12.91 8.96
C LEU A 282 -0.15 -13.58 8.06
N VAL A 283 0.13 -12.95 6.91
CA VAL A 283 1.20 -13.37 5.99
C VAL A 283 2.20 -12.24 5.87
N ASN A 284 3.44 -12.49 6.31
CA ASN A 284 4.50 -11.49 6.28
C ASN A 284 5.87 -12.14 6.07
N ALA A 285 6.80 -11.44 5.42
CA ALA A 285 8.15 -11.95 5.21
C ALA A 285 8.95 -12.00 6.53
N GLN A 286 8.63 -11.11 7.47
CA GLN A 286 9.23 -11.08 8.79
C GLN A 286 8.26 -11.68 9.83
N PRO A 287 8.77 -12.40 10.83
CA PRO A 287 7.92 -12.98 11.87
C PRO A 287 7.21 -11.86 12.65
N GLN A 288 5.92 -12.05 12.90
CA GLN A 288 5.11 -11.16 13.74
C GLN A 288 4.23 -11.99 14.68
N GLY A 289 4.01 -11.47 15.89
CA GLY A 289 3.16 -12.11 16.87
C GLY A 289 1.67 -11.76 16.70
N VAL A 290 0.86 -12.53 17.42
CA VAL A 290 -0.59 -12.34 17.53
C VAL A 290 -1.00 -12.33 19.00
N PRO A 291 -2.10 -11.64 19.36
CA PRO A 291 -2.67 -11.68 20.70
C PRO A 291 -2.90 -13.11 21.20
N GLU A 292 -2.71 -13.36 22.49
CA GLU A 292 -3.02 -14.66 23.12
C GLU A 292 -4.48 -15.04 22.92
N GLU A 293 -5.37 -14.07 23.08
CA GLU A 293 -6.83 -14.22 23.08
C GLU A 293 -7.39 -14.74 21.75
N ILE A 294 -6.67 -14.49 20.64
CA ILE A 294 -7.05 -14.97 19.31
C ILE A 294 -6.08 -16.01 18.75
N ARG A 295 -5.07 -16.44 19.52
CA ARG A 295 -4.00 -17.30 19.02
C ARG A 295 -4.53 -18.62 18.45
N ALA A 296 -5.50 -19.23 19.12
CA ALA A 296 -6.12 -20.48 18.69
C ALA A 296 -6.84 -20.38 17.32
N ARG A 297 -7.24 -19.16 16.94
CA ARG A 297 -7.94 -18.85 15.68
C ARG A 297 -7.08 -18.00 14.74
N SER A 298 -5.76 -17.98 14.99
CA SER A 298 -4.79 -17.24 14.20
C SER A 298 -3.90 -18.17 13.37
N ILE A 299 -3.69 -17.79 12.13
CA ILE A 299 -2.77 -18.45 11.19
C ILE A 299 -1.63 -17.47 10.91
N VAL A 300 -0.38 -17.89 11.12
CA VAL A 300 0.79 -17.02 11.00
C VAL A 300 1.76 -17.61 10.01
N VAL A 301 1.78 -17.04 8.80
CA VAL A 301 2.67 -17.46 7.70
C VAL A 301 3.84 -16.48 7.61
N THR A 302 5.01 -16.94 8.04
CA THR A 302 6.28 -16.21 7.87
C THR A 302 6.96 -16.66 6.57
N ALA A 303 6.70 -15.96 5.46
CA ALA A 303 7.22 -16.29 4.13
C ALA A 303 7.13 -15.10 3.16
N ASP A 304 7.81 -15.18 2.01
CA ASP A 304 7.53 -14.28 0.88
C ASP A 304 6.05 -14.39 0.50
N ILE A 305 5.35 -13.25 0.47
CA ILE A 305 3.89 -13.22 0.22
C ILE A 305 3.57 -13.70 -1.19
N GLY A 306 4.43 -13.40 -2.17
CA GLY A 306 4.27 -13.85 -3.55
C GLY A 306 4.30 -15.37 -3.67
N ALA A 307 5.24 -16.02 -2.96
CA ALA A 307 5.37 -17.46 -2.85
C ALA A 307 4.22 -18.10 -2.05
N ALA A 308 3.81 -17.49 -0.93
CA ALA A 308 2.67 -17.98 -0.15
C ALA A 308 1.36 -17.97 -0.97
N LEU A 309 1.08 -16.88 -1.69
CA LEU A 309 -0.08 -16.81 -2.60
C LEU A 309 0.04 -17.80 -3.77
N ASP A 310 1.25 -18.11 -4.21
CA ASP A 310 1.49 -19.11 -5.25
C ASP A 310 1.16 -20.53 -4.76
N ALA A 311 1.60 -20.86 -3.55
CA ALA A 311 1.29 -22.12 -2.90
C ALA A 311 -0.22 -22.30 -2.63
N LEU A 312 -0.99 -21.22 -2.55
CA LEU A 312 -2.45 -21.25 -2.35
C LEU A 312 -3.25 -21.46 -3.64
N ARG A 313 -2.62 -21.60 -4.81
CA ARG A 313 -3.37 -21.87 -6.06
C ARG A 313 -4.25 -23.12 -5.92
N GLY A 314 -5.49 -23.03 -6.39
CA GLY A 314 -6.48 -24.10 -6.31
C GLY A 314 -7.18 -24.26 -4.94
N ALA A 315 -6.96 -23.31 -4.03
CA ALA A 315 -7.74 -23.14 -2.80
C ALA A 315 -9.20 -22.74 -3.07
#